data_AF-A0A091BXV1-F1
#
_entry.id   AF-A0A091BXV1-F1
#
_cell.length_a   1.000
_cell.length_b   1.000
_cell.length_c   1.000
_cell.angle_alpha   90.00
_cell.angle_beta   90.00
_cell.angle_gamma   90.00
#
_symmetry.space_group_name_H-M   'P 1'
#
loop_
_entity.id
_entity.type
_entity.pdbx_description
1 polymer ?
#
loop_
_entity_poly.entity_id
_entity_poly.type
_entity_poly.pdbx_seq_one_letter_code
_entity_poly.pdbx_strand_id
1 'polypeptide(L)' 'MHGARAYALTQGRTYVTPEDLQNILPATFGHRLRLKGGYHDEKQLQRVMEQLIEEVPIPVRQVRK' A
#
# COMPACT_ATOMS: atom_id res chain seq x y z
N MET A 1 6.05 7.82 2.28
CA MET A 1 6.65 8.03 0.93
C MET A 1 8.11 7.62 0.82
N HIS A 2 8.95 7.70 1.87
CA HIS A 2 10.37 7.30 1.76
C HIS A 2 10.57 5.82 1.38
N GLY A 3 9.80 4.89 1.96
CA GLY A 3 9.88 3.47 1.62
C GLY A 3 9.61 3.18 0.15
N ALA A 4 8.60 3.82 -0.46
CA ALA A 4 8.25 3.61 -1.86
C ALA A 4 9.35 4.15 -2.80
N ARG A 5 9.96 5.28 -2.44
CA ARG A 5 11.10 5.83 -3.19
C ARG A 5 12.34 4.93 -3.09
N ALA A 6 12.63 4.42 -1.89
CA ALA A 6 13.71 3.47 -1.70
C ALA A 6 13.46 2.19 -2.50
N TYR A 7 12.25 1.65 -2.48
CA TYR A 7 11.86 0.49 -3.28
C TYR A 7 11.99 0.76 -4.79
N ALA A 8 11.48 1.89 -5.30
CA ALA A 8 11.64 2.27 -6.70
C ALA A 8 13.13 2.34 -7.11
N LEU A 9 13.99 2.85 -6.23
CA LEU A 9 15.43 2.92 -6.44
C LEU A 9 16.07 1.53 -6.50
N THR A 10 15.66 0.57 -5.65
CA THR A 10 16.15 -0.82 -5.76
C THR A 10 15.70 -1.50 -7.05
N GLN A 11 14.59 -1.03 -7.64
CA GLN A 11 14.10 -1.46 -8.95
C GLN A 11 14.74 -0.67 -10.12
N GLY A 12 15.76 0.17 -9.88
CA GLY A 12 16.45 0.94 -10.92
C GLY A 12 15.63 2.09 -11.51
N ARG A 13 14.50 2.45 -10.88
CA ARG A 13 13.63 3.55 -11.32
C ARG A 13 13.89 4.82 -10.51
N THR A 14 13.74 5.97 -11.16
CA THR A 14 13.90 7.29 -10.54
C THR A 14 12.57 7.91 -10.11
N TYR A 15 11.46 7.21 -10.34
CA TYR A 15 10.11 7.64 -9.97
C TYR A 15 9.31 6.47 -9.37
N VAL A 16 8.34 6.84 -8.52
CA VAL A 16 7.47 5.89 -7.83
C VAL A 16 6.26 5.58 -8.71
N THR A 17 5.91 4.30 -8.81
CA THR A 17 4.67 3.81 -9.40
C THR A 17 3.67 3.44 -8.29
N PRO A 18 2.36 3.33 -8.58
CA PRO A 18 1.37 2.88 -7.60
C PRO A 18 1.72 1.52 -6.98
N GLU A 19 2.28 0.61 -7.78
CA GLU A 19 2.66 -0.74 -7.36
C GLU A 19 3.77 -0.74 -6.29
N ASP A 20 4.70 0.21 -6.33
CA ASP A 20 5.72 0.36 -5.28
C ASP A 20 5.09 0.60 -3.90
N LEU A 21 4.01 1.36 -3.86
CA LEU A 21 3.31 1.65 -2.61
C LEU A 21 2.53 0.42 -2.14
N GLN A 22 1.87 -0.29 -3.06
CA GLN A 22 1.11 -1.51 -2.77
C GLN A 22 2.02 -2.60 -2.20
N ASN A 23 3.22 -2.77 -2.76
CA ASN A 23 4.18 -3.79 -2.31
C ASN A 23 4.71 -3.55 -0.89
N ILE A 24 4.92 -2.29 -0.49
CA ILE A 24 5.45 -1.97 0.84
C ILE A 24 4.38 -1.78 1.91
N LEU A 25 3.12 -1.58 1.50
CA LEU A 25 2.00 -1.21 2.36
C LEU A 25 1.81 -2.21 3.52
N PRO A 26 1.74 -3.54 3.26
CA PRO A 26 1.55 -4.52 4.34
C PRO A 26 2.66 -4.46 5.39
N ALA A 27 3.93 -4.40 4.95
CA ALA A 27 5.09 -4.38 5.82
C ALA A 27 5.22 -3.08 6.65
N THR A 28 4.71 -1.95 6.15
CA THR A 28 4.90 -0.63 6.77
C THR A 28 3.68 -0.09 7.52
N PHE A 29 2.48 -0.57 7.18
CA PHE A 29 1.21 -0.10 7.77
C PHE A 29 0.46 -1.15 8.58
N GLY A 30 0.77 -2.45 8.46
CA GLY A 30 0.05 -3.49 9.20
C GLY A 30 0.00 -3.23 10.71
N HIS A 31 1.14 -2.85 11.31
CA HIS A 31 1.24 -2.50 12.73
C HIS A 31 0.67 -1.11 13.09
N ARG A 32 0.27 -0.31 12.09
CA ARG A 32 -0.28 1.05 12.26
C ARG A 32 -1.80 1.08 12.16
N LEU A 33 -2.41 0.01 11.66
CA LEU A 33 -3.87 -0.10 11.56
C LEU A 33 -4.48 -0.35 12.95
N ARG A 34 -5.43 0.50 13.32
CA ARG A 34 -6.24 0.34 14.53
C ARG A 34 -7.64 -0.08 14.14
N LEU A 35 -7.90 -1.37 14.18
CA LEU A 35 -9.21 -1.93 13.89
C LEU A 35 -10.09 -1.89 15.14
N LYS A 36 -11.39 -1.62 14.96
CA LYS A 36 -12.36 -1.70 16.05
C LYS A 36 -12.48 -3.15 16.52
N GLY A 37 -12.67 -3.37 17.82
CA GLY A 37 -12.93 -4.70 18.39
C GLY A 37 -11.77 -5.37 19.14
N GLY A 38 -10.63 -4.70 19.34
CA GLY A 38 -9.57 -5.18 20.24
C GLY A 38 -8.33 -5.71 19.52
N TYR A 39 -7.77 -6.83 20.00
CA TYR A 39 -6.60 -7.49 19.43
C TYR A 39 -6.94 -8.16 18.11
N HIS A 40 -6.10 -7.98 17.10
CA HIS A 40 -6.20 -8.64 15.80
C HIS A 40 -4.92 -9.42 15.56
N ASP A 41 -5.07 -10.63 15.06
CA ASP A 41 -3.91 -11.41 14.64
C ASP A 41 -3.32 -10.87 13.32
N GLU A 42 -2.11 -11.30 13.01
CA GLU A 42 -1.39 -10.89 11.81
C GLU A 42 -2.15 -11.26 10.52
N LYS A 43 -2.88 -12.38 10.52
CA LYS A 43 -3.66 -12.84 9.35
C LYS A 43 -4.90 -11.98 9.11
N GLN A 44 -5.56 -11.49 10.16
CA GLN A 44 -6.67 -10.55 10.06
C GLN A 44 -6.18 -9.21 9.51
N LEU A 45 -5.07 -8.69 10.04
CA LEU A 45 -4.48 -7.45 9.53
C LEU A 45 -4.05 -7.59 8.06
N GLN A 46 -3.44 -8.72 7.69
CA GLN A 46 -3.05 -9.00 6.31
C GLN A 46 -4.26 -9.00 5.37
N ARG A 47 -5.35 -9.68 5.74
CA ARG A 47 -6.59 -9.69 4.94
C ARG A 47 -7.20 -8.31 4.76
N VAL A 48 -7.22 -7.48 5.81
CA VAL A 48 -7.72 -6.11 5.71
C VAL A 48 -6.82 -5.27 4.80
N MET A 49 -5.51 -5.45 4.86
CA MET A 49 -4.56 -4.77 3.97
C MET A 49 -4.78 -5.15 2.50
N GLU A 50 -5.01 -6.43 2.21
CA GLU A 50 -5.32 -6.92 0.87
C GLU A 50 -6.62 -6.28 0.34
N GLN A 51 -7.68 -6.29 1.16
CA GLN A 51 -8.95 -5.63 0.83
C GLN A 51 -8.77 -4.14 0.52
N LEU A 52 -7.98 -3.42 1.32
CA LEU A 52 -7.70 -2.00 1.08
C LEU A 52 -7.00 -1.76 -0.26
N ILE A 53 -6.07 -2.64 -0.64
CA ILE A 53 -5.35 -2.52 -1.91
C ILE A 53 -6.29 -2.77 -3.10
N GLU A 54 -7.22 -3.72 -2.96
CA GLU A 54 -8.21 -4.05 -4.01
C GLU A 54 -9.29 -2.98 -4.15
N GLU A 55 -9.79 -2.43 -3.04
CA GLU A 55 -10.91 -1.49 -3.04
C GLU A 55 -10.52 -0.05 -3.40
N VAL A 56 -9.28 0.36 -3.14
CA VAL A 56 -8.84 1.74 -3.39
C VAL A 56 -8.37 1.89 -4.85
N PRO A 57 -9.12 2.59 -5.71
CA PRO A 57 -8.76 2.71 -7.12
C PRO A 57 -7.49 3.55 -7.30
N ILE A 58 -6.65 3.15 -8.24
CA ILE A 58 -5.49 3.95 -8.65
C ILE A 58 -6.00 5.20 -9.40
N PRO A 59 -5.62 6.42 -8.97
CA PRO A 59 -6.03 7.64 -9.65
C PRO A 59 -5.37 7.71 -11.03
N VAL A 60 -6.16 7.48 -12.08
CA VAL A 60 -5.74 7.68 -13.46
C VAL A 60 -6.06 9.10 -13.91
N ARG A 61 -5.13 9.74 -14.63
CA ARG A 61 -5.38 11.06 -15.22
C ARG A 61 -6.45 10.90 -16.30
N GLN A 62 -7.67 11.36 -16.03
CA GLN A 62 -8.70 11.44 -17.05
C GLN A 62 -8.33 12.55 -18.04
N VAL A 63 -7.95 12.18 -19.26
CA VAL A 63 -7.80 13.14 -20.36
C VAL A 63 -9.22 13.52 -20.79
N ARG A 64 -9.65 14.76 -20.50
CA ARG A 64 -10.91 15.28 -21.03
C ARG A 64 -10.78 15.30 -22.56
N LYS A 65 -11.69 14.61 -23.26
CA LYS A 65 -11.85 14.73 -24.72
C LYS A 65 -12.49 16.06 -25.07
#